data_AF-A0A3M1I1M5-F1
#
_entry.id   AF-A0A3M1I1M5-F1
#
_cell.length_a   1.000
_cell.length_b   1.000
_cell.length_c   1.000
_cell.angle_alpha   90.00
_cell.angle_beta   90.00
_cell.angle_gamma   90.00
#
_symmetry.space_group_name_H-M   'P 1'
#
loop_
_entity.id
_entity.type
_entity.pdbx_description
1 polymer ?
#
loop_
_entity_poly.entity_id
_entity_poly.type
_entity_poly.pdbx_seq_one_letter_code
_entity_poly.pdbx_strand_id
1 'polypeptide(L)'
;YLVAAVWAIMDRPEWHGEVTWDGGEYHGPLTLVSIGNGARTGGLFYMTPHADPFDGKLTFAYGYRRTRLGMLQALPRAMKPGPGSYIEMDGIYEVHCTHLTIHLNKPSPAHTDGELLPEWVQDFEYRIYPKRLQILMPPEA
;
A
#
# COMPACT_ATOMS: atom_id res chain seq x y z
N TYR A 1 -1.05 -15.55 -4.49
CA TYR A 1 -0.56 -14.16 -4.45
C TYR A 1 0.13 -13.72 -5.74
N LEU A 2 1.26 -14.30 -6.17
CA LEU A 2 1.97 -13.85 -7.38
C LEU A 2 1.10 -13.85 -8.66
N VAL A 3 0.33 -14.93 -8.88
CA VAL A 3 -0.59 -15.02 -10.03
C VAL A 3 -1.60 -13.85 -10.00
N ALA A 4 -2.25 -13.60 -8.85
CA ALA A 4 -3.19 -12.49 -8.70
C ALA A 4 -2.55 -11.12 -9.00
N ALA A 5 -1.30 -10.90 -8.59
CA ALA A 5 -0.57 -9.68 -8.92
C ALA A 5 -0.38 -9.53 -10.45
N VAL A 6 -0.05 -10.61 -11.15
CA VAL A 6 0.05 -10.59 -12.63
C VAL A 6 -1.29 -10.27 -13.28
N TRP A 7 -2.39 -10.88 -12.80
CA TRP A 7 -3.73 -10.56 -13.30
C TRP A 7 -4.10 -9.09 -13.11
N ALA A 8 -3.87 -8.53 -11.91
CA ALA A 8 -4.12 -7.12 -11.64
C ALA A 8 -3.32 -6.18 -12.58
N ILE A 9 -2.07 -6.54 -12.89
CA ILE A 9 -1.24 -5.78 -13.85
C ILE A 9 -1.84 -5.85 -15.27
N MET A 10 -2.41 -6.98 -15.66
CA MET A 10 -3.03 -7.16 -16.97
C MET A 10 -4.31 -6.34 -17.11
N ASP A 11 -5.11 -6.23 -16.07
CA ASP A 11 -6.35 -5.43 -16.03
C ASP A 11 -6.09 -3.92 -16.13
N ARG A 12 -4.85 -3.51 -15.86
CA ARG A 12 -4.34 -2.14 -16.02
C ARG A 12 -5.21 -1.09 -15.32
N PRO A 13 -5.50 -1.28 -14.02
CA PRO A 13 -6.44 -0.42 -13.36
C PRO A 13 -5.84 0.98 -13.14
N GLU A 14 -6.69 1.97 -13.31
CA GLU A 14 -6.35 3.38 -13.24
C GLU A 14 -7.50 4.10 -12.53
N TRP A 15 -7.15 4.77 -11.45
CA TRP A 15 -8.02 5.66 -10.70
C TRP A 15 -7.44 7.05 -10.72
N HIS A 16 -8.29 8.04 -10.50
CA HIS A 16 -7.86 9.35 -10.02
C HIS A 16 -8.39 9.49 -8.60
N GLY A 17 -7.56 9.98 -7.69
CA GLY A 17 -7.95 10.11 -6.30
C GLY A 17 -7.42 11.37 -5.65
N GLU A 18 -8.11 11.74 -4.58
CA GLU A 18 -7.71 12.73 -3.61
C GLU A 18 -7.29 11.97 -2.35
N VAL A 19 -6.04 12.14 -1.95
CA VAL A 19 -5.45 11.45 -0.81
C VAL A 19 -4.96 12.49 0.17
N THR A 20 -5.36 12.37 1.42
CA THR A 20 -5.05 13.35 2.46
C THR A 20 -4.53 12.64 3.69
N TRP A 21 -3.46 13.15 4.28
CA TRP A 21 -2.88 12.64 5.53
C TRP A 21 -2.41 13.81 6.40
N ASP A 22 -1.97 13.52 7.63
CA ASP A 22 -1.63 14.53 8.64
C ASP A 22 -0.70 15.66 8.17
N GLY A 23 0.16 15.39 7.19
CA GLY A 23 1.22 16.29 6.74
C GLY A 23 1.12 16.71 5.28
N GLY A 24 0.05 16.36 4.57
CA GLY A 24 -0.05 16.69 3.16
C GLY A 24 -1.21 16.04 2.43
N GLU A 25 -1.24 16.32 1.13
CA GLU A 25 -2.26 15.83 0.23
C GLU A 25 -1.67 15.50 -1.14
N TYR A 26 -2.38 14.66 -1.87
CA TYR A 26 -2.07 14.27 -3.23
C TYR A 26 -3.37 14.21 -4.04
N HIS A 27 -3.36 14.87 -5.20
CA HIS A 27 -4.45 14.81 -6.17
C HIS A 27 -3.89 14.34 -7.50
N GLY A 28 -4.34 13.19 -7.98
CA GLY A 28 -3.79 12.67 -9.22
C GLY A 28 -4.12 11.21 -9.51
N PRO A 29 -3.49 10.66 -10.57
CA PRO A 29 -3.72 9.30 -10.97
C PRO A 29 -3.05 8.30 -10.00
N LEU A 30 -3.71 7.17 -9.78
CA LEU A 30 -3.25 6.09 -8.91
C LEU A 30 -3.37 4.76 -9.66
N THR A 31 -2.32 3.95 -9.58
CA THR A 31 -2.30 2.56 -10.06
C THR A 31 -2.28 1.58 -8.91
N LEU A 32 -1.65 1.98 -7.80
CA LEU A 32 -1.48 1.15 -6.62
C LEU A 32 -1.51 2.05 -5.38
N VAL A 33 -2.20 1.56 -4.36
CA VAL A 33 -2.18 2.08 -3.00
C VAL A 33 -2.06 0.89 -2.05
N SER A 34 -1.14 0.98 -1.10
CA SER A 34 -0.99 0.00 -0.03
C SER A 34 -0.81 0.71 1.31
N ILE A 35 -1.56 0.28 2.32
CA ILE A 35 -1.47 0.77 3.69
C ILE A 35 -1.15 -0.44 4.57
N GLY A 36 -0.17 -0.31 5.45
CA GLY A 36 0.24 -1.41 6.31
C GLY A 36 0.77 -0.95 7.67
N ASN A 37 0.44 -1.74 8.70
CA ASN A 37 1.06 -1.69 10.03
C ASN A 37 2.41 -2.43 10.07
N GLY A 38 2.69 -3.27 9.08
CA GLY A 38 3.91 -4.07 9.01
C GLY A 38 4.36 -4.25 7.57
N ALA A 39 5.64 -4.58 7.40
CA ALA A 39 6.30 -4.39 6.12
C ALA A 39 5.88 -5.35 5.01
N ARG A 40 5.30 -6.51 5.35
CA ARG A 40 5.14 -7.64 4.43
C ARG A 40 3.68 -8.05 4.26
N THR A 41 3.29 -8.25 3.02
CA THR A 41 1.94 -8.68 2.60
C THR A 41 2.03 -9.99 1.80
N GLY A 42 1.13 -10.94 2.08
CA GLY A 42 1.04 -12.19 1.31
C GLY A 42 2.32 -13.06 1.37
N GLY A 43 3.13 -12.89 2.41
CA GLY A 43 4.37 -13.64 2.67
C GLY A 43 5.58 -13.27 1.80
N LEU A 44 5.37 -12.71 0.61
CA LEU A 44 6.41 -12.49 -0.39
C LEU A 44 6.68 -11.01 -0.70
N PHE A 45 5.66 -10.15 -0.58
CA PHE A 45 5.74 -8.77 -1.04
C PHE A 45 5.98 -7.84 0.14
N TYR A 46 6.95 -6.94 -0.01
CA TYR A 46 7.19 -5.82 0.87
C TYR A 46 6.50 -4.58 0.29
N MET A 47 5.19 -4.49 0.52
CA MET A 47 4.38 -3.39 -0.02
C MET A 47 4.57 -2.10 0.77
N THR A 48 4.97 -2.18 2.02
CA THR A 48 5.25 -1.02 2.88
C THR A 48 6.55 -1.28 3.63
N PRO A 49 7.69 -1.46 2.91
CA PRO A 49 8.93 -2.03 3.45
C PRO A 49 9.44 -1.34 4.72
N HIS A 50 9.13 -0.06 4.92
CA HIS A 50 9.56 0.71 6.09
C HIS A 50 8.50 0.78 7.20
N ALA A 51 7.42 -0.02 7.14
CA ALA A 51 6.43 -0.09 8.21
C ALA A 51 6.99 -0.69 9.51
N ASP A 52 6.76 0.01 10.61
CA ASP A 52 7.10 -0.41 11.96
C ASP A 52 5.83 -0.52 12.80
N PRO A 53 5.45 -1.73 13.28
CA PRO A 53 4.24 -1.90 14.09
C PRO A 53 4.32 -1.24 15.49
N PHE A 54 5.49 -0.73 15.90
CA PHE A 54 5.73 -0.16 17.23
C PHE A 54 5.80 1.37 17.26
N ASP A 55 5.86 2.03 16.10
CA ASP A 55 6.05 3.49 16.02
C ASP A 55 4.75 4.30 16.19
N GLY A 56 3.61 3.61 16.20
CA GLY A 56 2.29 4.22 16.33
C GLY A 56 1.82 4.92 15.06
N LYS A 57 2.28 4.51 13.88
CA LYS A 57 1.88 5.04 12.57
C LYS A 57 1.45 3.92 11.63
N LEU A 58 0.77 4.33 10.56
CA LEU A 58 0.58 3.56 9.34
C LEU A 58 1.65 3.97 8.33
N THR A 59 2.15 3.00 7.57
CA THR A 59 2.92 3.27 6.36
C THR A 59 2.01 3.13 5.16
N PHE A 60 2.00 4.16 4.33
CA PHE A 60 1.19 4.30 3.14
C PHE A 60 2.11 4.47 1.93
N ALA A 61 2.05 3.52 1.00
CA ALA A 61 2.75 3.57 -0.27
C ALA A 61 1.76 3.76 -1.41
N TYR A 62 2.03 4.70 -2.30
CA TYR A 62 1.20 4.98 -3.47
C TYR A 62 2.02 5.32 -4.69
N GLY A 63 1.41 5.18 -5.86
CA GLY A 63 2.01 5.69 -7.07
C GLY A 63 1.24 5.35 -8.33
N TYR A 64 1.78 5.83 -9.44
CA TYR A 64 1.19 5.68 -10.75
C TYR A 64 2.17 5.09 -11.75
N ARG A 65 1.72 4.10 -12.50
CA ARG A 65 2.45 3.48 -13.60
C ARG A 65 1.54 3.38 -14.82
N ARG A 66 1.79 4.24 -15.80
CA ARG A 66 1.02 4.31 -17.05
C ARG A 66 1.07 3.04 -17.89
N THR A 67 2.15 2.25 -17.79
CA THR A 67 2.39 1.10 -18.67
C THR A 67 2.43 -0.21 -17.90
N ARG A 68 1.92 -1.28 -18.52
CA ARG A 68 2.02 -2.65 -17.99
C ARG A 68 3.47 -3.06 -17.76
N LEU A 69 4.37 -2.71 -18.67
CA LEU A 69 5.79 -3.01 -18.52
C LEU A 69 6.37 -2.35 -17.26
N GLY A 70 6.00 -1.10 -16.96
CA GLY A 70 6.41 -0.42 -15.74
C GLY A 70 5.90 -1.11 -14.48
N MET A 71 4.66 -1.61 -14.49
CA MET A 71 4.11 -2.41 -13.39
C MET A 71 4.78 -3.78 -13.25
N LEU A 72 5.03 -4.48 -14.36
CA LEU A 72 5.76 -5.76 -14.37
C LEU A 72 7.19 -5.60 -13.85
N GLN A 73 7.85 -4.47 -14.11
CA GLN A 73 9.16 -4.14 -13.55
C GLN A 73 9.12 -3.85 -12.04
N ALA A 74 8.00 -3.32 -11.54
CA ALA A 74 7.82 -3.09 -10.10
C ALA A 74 7.64 -4.40 -9.32
N LEU A 75 7.03 -5.43 -9.93
CA LEU A 75 6.74 -6.70 -9.28
C LEU A 75 7.96 -7.40 -8.62
N PRO A 76 9.09 -7.65 -9.31
CA PRO A 76 10.27 -8.25 -8.67
C PRO A 76 10.93 -7.31 -7.66
N ARG A 77 10.74 -5.99 -7.79
CA ARG A 77 11.25 -5.00 -6.82
C ARG A 77 10.40 -4.98 -5.55
N ALA A 78 9.09 -5.19 -5.65
CA ALA A 78 8.19 -5.32 -4.51
C ALA A 78 8.51 -6.56 -3.64
N MET A 79 9.32 -7.49 -4.13
CA MET A 79 9.79 -8.63 -3.35
C MET A 79 11.07 -8.33 -2.56
N LYS A 80 11.63 -7.12 -2.68
CA LYS A 80 12.85 -6.69 -1.99
C LYS A 80 12.50 -5.76 -0.81
N PRO A 81 12.97 -6.07 0.42
CA PRO A 81 12.71 -5.23 1.59
C PRO A 81 13.60 -3.98 1.68
N GLY A 82 14.72 -3.94 0.96
CA GLY A 82 15.73 -2.87 1.06
C GLY A 82 16.13 -2.32 -0.31
N PRO A 83 17.43 -2.04 -0.56
CA PRO A 83 17.87 -1.39 -1.78
C PRO A 83 17.33 -2.02 -3.06
N GLY A 84 16.82 -1.17 -3.95
CA GLY A 84 16.13 -1.58 -5.18
C GLY A 84 14.69 -2.04 -4.97
N SER A 85 14.09 -1.72 -3.82
CA SER A 85 12.65 -1.87 -3.57
C SER A 85 11.83 -1.02 -4.55
N TYR A 86 10.57 -1.40 -4.74
CA TYR A 86 9.68 -0.71 -5.66
C TYR A 86 9.37 0.74 -5.21
N ILE A 87 9.47 1.02 -3.91
CA ILE A 87 9.32 2.36 -3.35
C ILE A 87 10.41 3.35 -3.81
N GLU A 88 11.59 2.84 -4.22
CA GLU A 88 12.68 3.68 -4.74
C GLU A 88 12.51 4.00 -6.23
N MET A 89 11.45 3.50 -6.87
CA MET A 89 11.20 3.77 -8.27
C MET A 89 10.51 5.13 -8.45
N ASP A 90 10.92 5.89 -9.48
CA ASP A 90 10.30 7.18 -9.81
C ASP A 90 8.78 7.10 -9.92
N GLY A 91 8.08 8.00 -9.22
CA GLY A 91 6.61 8.06 -9.21
C GLY A 91 5.94 7.09 -8.23
N ILE A 92 6.73 6.43 -7.37
CA ILE A 92 6.24 5.76 -6.15
C ILE A 92 6.68 6.60 -4.96
N TYR A 93 5.77 6.74 -3.99
CA TYR A 93 5.97 7.51 -2.78
C TYR A 93 5.55 6.67 -1.58
N GLU A 94 6.24 6.86 -0.47
CA GLU A 94 5.93 6.23 0.80
C GLU A 94 5.86 7.30 1.89
N VAL A 95 4.82 7.22 2.73
CA VAL A 95 4.48 8.21 3.75
C VAL A 95 4.13 7.49 5.03
N HIS A 96 4.54 8.05 6.17
CA HIS A 96 4.11 7.58 7.49
C HIS A 96 3.11 8.57 8.08
N CYS A 97 1.95 8.08 8.50
CA CYS A 97 0.85 8.92 8.99
C CYS A 97 0.08 8.23 10.11
N THR A 98 -0.68 9.01 10.89
CA THR A 98 -1.60 8.52 11.91
C THR A 98 -3.04 8.44 11.39
N HIS A 99 -3.35 9.27 10.39
CA HIS A 99 -4.64 9.31 9.73
C HIS A 99 -4.47 9.52 8.22
N LEU A 100 -5.31 8.85 7.44
CA LEU A 100 -5.32 8.89 5.98
C LEU A 100 -6.75 8.79 5.47
N THR A 101 -7.12 9.66 4.55
CA THR A 101 -8.36 9.60 3.77
C THR A 101 -8.06 9.47 2.29
N ILE A 102 -8.87 8.66 1.59
CA ILE A 102 -8.77 8.49 0.14
C ILE A 102 -10.17 8.61 -0.45
N HIS A 103 -10.36 9.55 -1.36
CA HIS A 103 -11.53 9.62 -2.22
C HIS A 103 -11.12 9.24 -3.64
N LEU A 104 -11.78 8.26 -4.25
CA LEU A 104 -11.54 7.86 -5.63
C LEU A 104 -12.63 8.40 -6.55
N ASN A 105 -12.28 8.67 -7.81
CA ASN A 105 -13.25 9.11 -8.82
C ASN A 105 -14.27 8.04 -9.24
N LYS A 106 -13.97 6.77 -8.93
CA LYS A 106 -14.86 5.62 -9.11
C LYS A 106 -14.56 4.58 -8.04
N PRO A 107 -15.53 3.74 -7.65
CA PRO A 107 -15.30 2.67 -6.69
C PRO A 107 -14.16 1.74 -7.12
N SER A 108 -13.39 1.27 -6.14
CA SER A 108 -12.32 0.28 -6.32
C SER A 108 -12.64 -0.99 -5.54
N PRO A 109 -12.36 -2.18 -6.08
CA PRO A 109 -12.18 -3.33 -5.20
C PRO A 109 -11.03 -3.03 -4.23
N ALA A 110 -11.17 -3.50 -3.00
CA ALA A 110 -10.16 -3.38 -1.97
C ALA A 110 -10.09 -4.69 -1.17
N HIS A 111 -8.96 -4.89 -0.51
CA HIS A 111 -8.75 -6.06 0.33
C HIS A 111 -8.05 -5.67 1.62
N THR A 112 -8.34 -6.39 2.70
CA THR A 112 -7.69 -6.23 4.00
C THR A 112 -7.21 -7.60 4.48
N ASP A 113 -5.95 -7.69 4.92
CA ASP A 113 -5.34 -8.92 5.48
C ASP A 113 -5.53 -10.21 4.67
N GLY A 114 -5.72 -10.08 3.35
CA GLY A 114 -5.88 -11.20 2.42
C GLY A 114 -7.33 -11.52 2.04
N GLU A 115 -8.30 -10.79 2.58
CA GLU A 115 -9.73 -10.93 2.28
C GLU A 115 -10.23 -9.75 1.44
N LEU A 116 -11.05 -10.03 0.43
CA LEU A 116 -11.70 -9.00 -0.37
C LEU A 116 -12.82 -8.35 0.44
N LEU A 117 -12.95 -7.04 0.35
CA LEU A 117 -14.15 -6.37 0.83
C LEU A 117 -15.36 -6.78 -0.03
N PRO A 118 -16.56 -6.92 0.56
CA PRO A 118 -17.74 -7.38 -0.15
C PRO A 118 -18.24 -6.36 -1.18
N GLU A 119 -17.87 -5.10 -1.00
CA GLU A 119 -18.31 -3.96 -1.81
C GLU A 119 -17.11 -3.26 -2.43
N TRP A 120 -17.35 -2.61 -3.58
CA TRP A 120 -16.36 -1.70 -4.13
C TRP A 120 -16.47 -0.39 -3.38
N VAL A 121 -15.34 0.07 -2.85
CA VAL A 121 -15.28 1.22 -1.96
C VAL A 121 -14.70 2.41 -2.74
N GLN A 122 -15.30 3.57 -2.55
CA GLN A 122 -14.87 4.82 -3.18
C GLN A 122 -14.18 5.74 -2.18
N ASP A 123 -14.67 5.75 -0.95
CA ASP A 123 -14.18 6.57 0.16
C ASP A 123 -13.57 5.66 1.23
N PHE A 124 -12.31 5.92 1.56
CA PHE A 124 -11.58 5.16 2.56
C PHE A 124 -11.11 6.09 3.67
N GLU A 125 -11.26 5.64 4.91
CA GLU A 125 -10.70 6.29 6.09
C GLU A 125 -9.87 5.29 6.88
N TYR A 126 -8.62 5.63 7.13
CA TYR A 126 -7.69 4.85 7.94
C TYR A 126 -7.22 5.67 9.14
N ARG A 127 -7.11 5.00 10.29
CA ARG A 127 -6.59 5.58 11.52
C ARG A 127 -5.81 4.55 12.31
N ILE A 128 -4.62 4.94 12.77
CA ILE A 128 -3.84 4.09 13.67
C ILE A 128 -4.40 4.15 15.09
N TYR A 129 -4.43 2.99 15.75
CA TYR A 129 -4.69 2.87 17.18
C TYR A 129 -3.42 2.37 17.86
N PRO A 130 -2.53 3.28 18.32
CA PRO A 130 -1.22 2.89 18.81
C PRO A 130 -1.34 2.01 20.07
N LYS A 131 -0.52 0.96 20.14
CA LYS A 131 -0.43 0.03 21.30
C LYS A 131 -1.77 -0.62 21.67
N ARG A 132 -2.65 -0.83 20.68
CA ARG A 132 -4.01 -1.37 20.91
C ARG A 132 -4.04 -2.82 21.34
N LEU A 133 -3.04 -3.60 20.92
CA LEU A 133 -2.92 -5.04 21.19
C LEU A 133 -1.59 -5.34 21.87
N GLN A 134 -1.60 -6.27 22.83
CA GLN A 134 -0.40 -6.88 23.38
C GLN A 134 -0.06 -8.12 22.57
N ILE A 135 1.14 -8.17 22.00
CA ILE A 135 1.59 -9.25 21.12
C ILE A 135 2.77 -9.95 21.79
N LEU A 136 2.75 -11.28 21.78
CA LEU A 136 3.90 -12.08 22.21
C LEU A 136 4.95 -12.10 21.10
N MET A 137 6.17 -11.68 21.43
CA MET A 137 7.31 -11.64 20.50
C MET A 137 8.37 -12.64 20.96
N PRO A 138 9.16 -13.22 20.03
CA PRO A 138 10.37 -13.92 20.42
C PRO A 138 11.30 -12.96 21.18
N PRO A 139 12.13 -13.46 22.11
CA PRO A 139 13.12 -12.63 22.79
C PRO A 139 14.04 -11.96 21.76
N GLU A 140 14.40 -10.70 22.02
CA GLU A 140 15.39 -9.98 21.22
C GLU A 140 16.72 -10.75 21.21
N ALA A 141 17.34 -10.86 20.04
CA ALA A 141 18.59 -11.60 19.83
C ALA A 141 19.83 -10.78 20.20
#